data_AF-Q9D6C1-F1
#
_entry.id   AF-Q9D6C1-F1
#
_cell.length_a   1.000
_cell.length_b   1.000
_cell.length_c   1.000
_cell.angle_alpha   90.00
_cell.angle_beta   90.00
_cell.angle_gamma   90.00
#
_symmetry.space_group_name_H-M   'P 1'
#
loop_
_entity.id
_entity.type
_entity.pdbx_description
1 polymer ?
#
loop_
_entity_poly.entity_id
_entity_poly.type
_entity_poly.pdbx_seq_one_letter_code
_entity_poly.pdbx_strand_id
1 'polypeptide(L)'
;MTTRFTDELMEQGLTYKVLTLLSQIDVNNEFEKLQRERGLGSEKHRKEVSDLIKECRQSLAESLFAWACQSPLPKDDTLLLIGHLERVTVEANGSLDAVNLCLLMALLYCFDTSFIDQSTEERDDMIHHLPLLTERQYVSTIHSRLQDSQPWKLPGLQATVRLAWALALRGISQLPDVTALAEFTEADEAIAELAIADNVFLFLSEAVVLAGNFYQEEFYIRRIHSLITDFLAFMPMKVKQLKNRADEDARMIHMSIQMGNEPPISLRRDLEHLMLLIGELYKKNPFHLELALEYWCPSEPLQTPTVMGSYLGVAHQRPPQRQVVLSKFVRQMGDLLPPTIYIPYLKMLQGLANGPQCAHYCFSLLKVNGSSHVENIQGAGGSPVSWEHFFHSLLLYHEHLRKDLPSADSVQYRHLPSRGITQKEQDGLIAFLQLTSTIITWSENARLALCEHPQWTPVVVILGLLQCSIPPVLKAELLKTLAAFGKSPEIAASLWQSLEYTQILQTVRVPSQRQAIGIEVELNEIESRCEEYPLTRAFCQLISTLVESSFPSNLGAGLRPPGFDPYLQFLRDSVFLRFRTRAYRRAAEKVMFRVNHFSPMSLLSFLSSKE
;
A
#
# COMPACT_ATOMS: atom_id res chain seq x y z
N MET A 1 9.29 29.67 13.08
CA MET A 1 9.98 30.98 13.00
C MET A 1 11.47 30.72 13.10
N THR A 2 12.21 31.11 12.07
CA THR A 2 13.66 31.02 12.04
C THR A 2 14.25 31.91 13.14
N THR A 3 15.39 31.51 13.67
CA THR A 3 16.14 32.35 14.62
C THR A 3 17.09 33.25 13.84
N ARG A 4 17.43 34.41 14.39
CA ARG A 4 18.45 35.29 13.81
C ARG A 4 19.75 34.54 13.46
N PHE A 5 20.15 33.59 14.31
CA PHE A 5 21.33 32.76 14.06
C PHE A 5 21.18 31.89 12.80
N THR A 6 20.01 31.28 12.61
CA THR A 6 19.75 30.43 11.44
C THR A 6 19.63 31.28 10.16
N ASP A 7 19.09 32.49 10.24
CA ASP A 7 19.06 33.44 9.11
C ASP A 7 20.49 33.84 8.69
N GLU A 8 21.35 34.17 9.66
CA GLU A 8 22.77 34.48 9.41
C GLU A 8 23.52 33.30 8.76
N LEU A 9 23.19 32.05 9.10
CA LEU A 9 23.77 30.87 8.44
C LEU A 9 23.35 30.77 6.97
N MET A 10 22.09 31.04 6.66
CA MET A 10 21.58 31.03 5.30
C MET A 10 22.20 32.15 4.46
N GLU A 11 22.29 33.37 5.01
CA GLU A 11 23.00 34.48 4.37
C GLU A 11 24.47 34.17 4.08
N GLN A 12 25.11 33.34 4.91
CA GLN A 12 26.47 32.85 4.70
C GLN A 12 26.57 31.68 3.69
N GLY A 13 25.51 31.39 2.94
CA GLY A 13 25.48 30.38 1.89
C GLY A 13 25.42 28.95 2.40
N LEU A 14 24.60 28.68 3.42
CA LEU A 14 24.41 27.33 3.98
C LEU A 14 24.05 26.31 2.89
N THR A 15 23.09 26.63 2.02
CA THR A 15 22.64 25.77 0.92
C THR A 15 23.81 25.35 0.03
N TYR A 16 24.59 26.31 -0.45
CA TYR A 16 25.76 26.02 -1.28
C TYR A 16 26.79 25.13 -0.55
N LYS A 17 27.08 25.43 0.72
CA LYS A 17 28.03 24.65 1.54
C LYS A 17 27.55 23.22 1.73
N VAL A 18 26.28 23.02 2.11
CA VAL A 18 25.68 21.70 2.32
C VAL A 18 25.73 20.89 1.02
N LEU A 19 25.22 21.43 -0.10
CA LEU A 19 25.19 20.70 -1.37
C LEU A 19 26.61 20.38 -1.89
N THR A 20 27.57 21.26 -1.64
CA THR A 20 28.98 21.03 -1.96
C THR A 20 29.54 19.89 -1.11
N LEU A 21 29.32 19.90 0.21
CA LEU A 21 29.76 18.83 1.11
C LEU A 21 29.13 17.49 0.75
N LEU A 22 27.83 17.46 0.44
CA LEU A 22 27.14 16.24 0.01
C LEU A 22 27.71 15.65 -1.29
N SER A 23 28.20 16.50 -2.19
CA SER A 23 28.85 16.05 -3.43
C SER A 23 30.29 15.52 -3.21
N GLN A 24 30.97 15.97 -2.16
CA GLN A 24 32.36 15.62 -1.86
C GLN A 24 32.48 14.43 -0.92
N ILE A 25 31.61 14.36 0.09
CA ILE A 25 31.58 13.32 1.10
C ILE A 25 30.94 12.07 0.50
N ASP A 26 31.77 11.16 -0.02
CA ASP A 26 31.35 9.85 -0.47
C ASP A 26 32.06 8.76 0.33
N VAL A 27 31.34 7.68 0.65
CA VAL A 27 31.90 6.58 1.45
C VAL A 27 33.15 6.01 0.79
N ASN A 28 33.17 5.87 -0.54
CA ASN A 28 34.33 5.31 -1.24
C ASN A 28 35.50 6.28 -1.21
N ASN A 29 35.26 7.57 -1.50
CA ASN A 29 36.30 8.60 -1.49
C ASN A 29 36.93 8.76 -0.10
N GLU A 30 36.11 8.77 0.95
CA GLU A 30 36.59 8.90 2.34
C GLU A 30 37.31 7.62 2.79
N PHE A 31 36.83 6.43 2.39
CA PHE A 31 37.54 5.19 2.64
C PHE A 31 38.89 5.15 1.95
N GLU A 32 39.01 5.61 0.71
CA GLU A 32 40.29 5.69 0.02
C GLU A 32 41.28 6.61 0.74
N LYS A 33 40.83 7.78 1.20
CA LYS A 33 41.67 8.72 1.98
C LYS A 33 42.14 8.06 3.29
N LEU A 34 41.22 7.48 4.05
CA LEU A 34 41.54 6.80 5.31
C LEU A 34 42.42 5.56 5.10
N GLN A 35 42.26 4.85 3.98
CA GLN A 35 43.10 3.71 3.63
C GLN A 35 44.54 4.14 3.33
N ARG A 36 44.73 5.25 2.61
CA ARG A 36 46.07 5.81 2.33
C ARG A 36 46.83 6.16 3.61
N GLU A 37 46.14 6.73 4.59
CA GLU A 37 46.70 7.12 5.89
C GLU A 37 46.71 5.99 6.94
N ARG A 38 46.36 4.75 6.55
CA ARG A 38 46.24 3.59 7.47
C ARG A 38 45.28 3.83 8.65
N GLY A 39 44.28 4.68 8.46
CA GLY A 39 43.25 5.01 9.45
C GLY A 39 42.10 4.01 9.54
N LEU A 40 42.02 3.02 8.64
CA LEU A 40 40.97 1.99 8.67
C LEU A 40 41.41 0.77 9.48
N GLY A 41 40.72 0.53 10.60
CA GLY A 41 40.85 -0.66 11.44
C GLY A 41 40.08 -1.90 10.93
N SER A 42 39.54 -2.67 11.90
CA SER A 42 38.80 -3.92 11.69
C SER A 42 37.51 -3.73 10.87
N GLU A 43 36.90 -4.84 10.42
CA GLU A 43 35.61 -4.80 9.71
C GLU A 43 34.52 -4.06 10.51
N LYS A 44 34.49 -4.25 11.83
CA LYS A 44 33.60 -3.52 12.73
C LYS A 44 33.86 -2.01 12.66
N HIS A 45 35.12 -1.59 12.75
CA HIS A 45 35.49 -0.18 12.68
C HIS A 45 35.15 0.42 11.30
N ARG A 46 35.37 -0.31 10.21
CA ARG A 46 34.96 0.12 8.86
C ARG A 46 33.45 0.34 8.79
N LYS A 47 32.65 -0.56 9.38
CA LYS A 47 31.20 -0.36 9.46
C LYS A 47 30.84 0.90 10.25
N GLU A 48 31.42 1.10 11.43
CA GLU A 48 31.19 2.30 12.26
C GLU A 48 31.53 3.59 11.51
N VAL A 49 32.67 3.64 10.81
CA VAL A 49 33.05 4.80 9.98
C VAL A 49 32.10 5.00 8.81
N SER A 50 31.68 3.93 8.13
CA SER A 50 30.69 4.04 7.05
C SER A 50 29.35 4.55 7.56
N ASP A 51 28.91 4.09 8.73
CA ASP A 51 27.63 4.49 9.33
C ASP A 51 27.71 5.97 9.74
N LEU A 52 28.82 6.41 10.34
CA LEU A 52 29.05 7.83 10.68
C LEU A 52 29.06 8.73 9.44
N ILE A 53 29.72 8.33 8.34
CA ILE A 53 29.72 9.11 7.09
C ILE A 53 28.29 9.25 6.53
N LYS A 54 27.51 8.16 6.56
CA LYS A 54 26.11 8.18 6.11
C LYS A 54 25.25 9.08 7.00
N GLU A 55 25.43 9.00 8.31
CA GLU A 55 24.74 9.85 9.28
C GLU A 55 25.09 11.33 9.07
N CYS A 56 26.36 11.69 8.88
CA CYS A 56 26.75 13.06 8.58
C CYS A 56 26.10 13.59 7.29
N ARG A 57 26.07 12.78 6.23
CA ARG A 57 25.38 13.17 4.98
C ARG A 57 23.88 13.36 5.20
N GLN A 58 23.27 12.47 5.97
CA GLN A 58 21.85 12.56 6.30
C GLN A 58 21.54 13.84 7.11
N SER A 59 22.30 14.13 8.17
CA SER A 59 22.13 15.34 8.98
C SER A 59 22.35 16.65 8.19
N LEU A 60 23.27 16.64 7.21
CA LEU A 60 23.46 17.77 6.30
C LEU A 60 22.21 18.03 5.47
N ALA A 61 21.61 16.99 4.89
CA ALA A 61 20.36 17.13 4.13
C ALA A 61 19.18 17.53 5.04
N GLU A 62 19.07 16.93 6.23
CA GLU A 62 18.06 17.26 7.23
C GLU A 62 18.12 18.72 7.68
N SER A 63 19.32 19.31 7.74
CA SER A 63 19.48 20.73 8.08
C SER A 63 18.80 21.64 7.04
N LEU A 64 18.95 21.34 5.74
CA LEU A 64 18.25 22.08 4.68
C LEU A 64 16.76 21.79 4.66
N PHE A 65 16.37 20.53 4.89
CA PHE A 65 14.98 20.13 4.99
C PHE A 65 14.25 20.85 6.13
N ALA A 66 14.83 20.85 7.33
CA ALA A 66 14.28 21.51 8.51
C ALA A 66 14.15 23.03 8.32
N TRP A 67 15.05 23.65 7.54
CA TRP A 67 14.89 25.03 7.11
C TRP A 67 13.71 25.19 6.16
N ALA A 68 13.66 24.41 5.08
CA ALA A 68 12.64 24.49 4.05
C ALA A 68 11.20 24.28 4.57
N CYS A 69 11.03 23.46 5.61
CA CYS A 69 9.75 23.29 6.30
C CYS A 69 9.28 24.52 7.07
N GLN A 70 10.18 25.43 7.43
CA GLN A 70 9.86 26.65 8.18
C GLN A 70 9.75 27.88 7.29
N SER A 71 10.59 27.97 6.26
CA SER A 71 10.61 29.06 5.31
C SER A 71 11.09 28.54 3.95
N PRO A 72 10.40 28.86 2.84
CA PRO A 72 10.87 28.49 1.51
C PRO A 72 12.27 29.02 1.23
N LEU A 73 13.06 28.25 0.49
CA LEU A 73 14.39 28.69 0.09
C LEU A 73 14.31 29.90 -0.87
N PRO A 74 15.26 30.85 -0.77
CA PRO A 74 15.40 31.94 -1.73
C PRO A 74 15.65 31.43 -3.16
N LYS A 75 15.41 32.29 -4.16
CA LYS A 75 15.53 31.95 -5.59
C LYS A 75 16.82 31.21 -5.95
N ASP A 76 17.98 31.77 -5.56
CA ASP A 76 19.28 31.22 -5.96
C ASP A 76 19.56 29.87 -5.27
N ASP A 77 19.12 29.71 -4.02
CA ASP A 77 19.23 28.47 -3.25
C ASP A 77 18.32 27.36 -3.80
N THR A 78 17.09 27.72 -4.19
CA THR A 78 16.17 26.79 -4.87
C THR A 78 16.77 26.31 -6.20
N LEU A 79 17.41 27.20 -6.97
CA LEU A 79 18.11 26.82 -8.20
C LEU A 79 19.32 25.92 -7.96
N LEU A 80 20.08 26.16 -6.90
CA LEU A 80 21.20 25.28 -6.50
C LEU A 80 20.68 23.88 -6.15
N LEU A 81 19.59 23.79 -5.39
CA LEU A 81 18.97 22.53 -5.02
C LEU A 81 18.43 21.77 -6.24
N ILE A 82 17.73 22.46 -7.15
CA ILE A 82 17.29 21.89 -8.43
C ILE A 82 18.50 21.37 -9.23
N GLY A 83 19.56 22.18 -9.35
CA GLY A 83 20.78 21.80 -10.06
C GLY A 83 21.55 20.64 -9.41
N HIS A 84 21.35 20.37 -8.12
CA HIS A 84 21.87 19.16 -7.47
C HIS A 84 21.02 17.94 -7.85
N LEU A 85 19.70 18.03 -7.69
CA LEU A 85 18.74 16.95 -7.97
C LEU A 85 18.76 16.49 -9.44
N GLU A 86 19.06 17.38 -10.38
CA GLU A 86 19.28 17.06 -11.80
C GLU A 86 20.32 15.96 -12.04
N ARG A 87 21.31 15.84 -11.15
CA ARG A 87 22.49 14.96 -11.31
C ARG A 87 22.40 13.68 -10.50
N VAL A 88 21.34 13.50 -9.72
CA VAL A 88 21.11 12.36 -8.82
C VAL A 88 20.72 11.10 -9.60
N THR A 89 20.95 9.93 -8.99
CA THR A 89 20.57 8.60 -9.48
C THR A 89 19.89 7.80 -8.38
N VAL A 90 19.16 6.75 -8.74
CA VAL A 90 18.52 5.82 -7.79
C VAL A 90 19.49 4.74 -7.29
N GLU A 91 19.14 4.12 -6.17
CA GLU A 91 19.81 2.92 -5.64
C GLU A 91 19.49 1.68 -6.52
N ALA A 92 20.19 0.56 -6.27
CA ALA A 92 20.05 -0.67 -7.05
C ALA A 92 18.65 -1.30 -7.01
N ASN A 93 17.85 -0.97 -5.99
CA ASN A 93 16.46 -1.38 -5.83
C ASN A 93 15.46 -0.44 -6.54
N GLY A 94 15.92 0.63 -7.18
CA GLY A 94 15.09 1.66 -7.82
C GLY A 94 14.62 2.79 -6.89
N SER A 95 14.90 2.74 -5.58
CA SER A 95 14.52 3.81 -4.64
C SER A 95 15.51 4.97 -4.62
N LEU A 96 15.05 6.14 -4.20
CA LEU A 96 15.94 7.21 -3.78
C LEU A 96 16.65 6.81 -2.48
N ASP A 97 17.93 7.15 -2.38
CA ASP A 97 18.66 7.10 -1.12
C ASP A 97 18.13 8.15 -0.14
N ALA A 98 18.41 7.94 1.14
CA ALA A 98 17.83 8.74 2.21
C ALA A 98 18.14 10.25 2.09
N VAL A 99 19.36 10.58 1.64
CA VAL A 99 19.83 11.97 1.47
C VAL A 99 19.06 12.66 0.36
N ASN A 100 18.96 12.03 -0.82
CA ASN A 100 18.25 12.63 -1.95
C ASN A 100 16.74 12.67 -1.75
N LEU A 101 16.17 11.71 -1.01
CA LEU A 101 14.79 11.80 -0.56
C LEU A 101 14.56 13.04 0.32
N CYS A 102 15.44 13.26 1.29
CA CYS A 102 15.38 14.42 2.18
C CYS A 102 15.48 15.76 1.42
N LEU A 103 16.41 15.86 0.46
CA LEU A 103 16.57 17.02 -0.41
C LEU A 103 15.37 17.25 -1.35
N LEU A 104 14.80 16.17 -1.90
CA LEU A 104 13.55 16.26 -2.67
C LEU A 104 12.43 16.83 -1.79
N MET A 105 12.26 16.31 -0.57
CA MET A 105 11.23 16.80 0.35
C MET A 105 11.45 18.28 0.70
N ALA A 106 12.70 18.70 0.90
CA ALA A 106 13.03 20.12 1.11
C ALA A 106 12.53 20.99 -0.06
N LEU A 107 12.81 20.57 -1.31
CA LEU A 107 12.33 21.29 -2.49
C LEU A 107 10.79 21.27 -2.61
N LEU A 108 10.15 20.14 -2.30
CA LEU A 108 8.69 20.04 -2.35
C LEU A 108 8.01 20.95 -1.33
N TYR A 109 8.61 21.18 -0.17
CA TYR A 109 8.12 22.13 0.84
C TYR A 109 8.31 23.59 0.41
N CYS A 110 9.34 23.92 -0.38
CA CYS A 110 9.45 25.26 -0.99
C CYS A 110 8.28 25.59 -1.94
N PHE A 111 7.58 24.57 -2.45
CA PHE A 111 6.40 24.71 -3.31
C PHE A 111 5.09 24.41 -2.57
N ASP A 112 5.11 24.38 -1.25
CA ASP A 112 3.89 24.10 -0.49
C ASP A 112 2.94 25.30 -0.48
N THR A 113 1.70 25.05 -0.91
CA THR A 113 0.59 26.01 -0.89
C THR A 113 -0.54 25.54 0.00
N SER A 114 -0.29 24.57 0.90
CA SER A 114 -1.29 24.04 1.85
C SER A 114 -1.92 25.11 2.75
N PHE A 115 -1.24 26.24 2.94
CA PHE A 115 -1.79 27.38 3.67
C PHE A 115 -3.03 28.01 3.03
N ILE A 116 -3.27 27.80 1.74
CA ILE A 116 -4.40 28.40 1.03
C ILE A 116 -5.75 27.87 1.58
N ASP A 117 -5.76 26.67 2.17
CA ASP A 117 -6.93 26.10 2.81
C ASP A 117 -7.17 26.59 4.25
N GLN A 118 -6.24 27.37 4.81
CA GLN A 118 -6.33 27.90 6.17
C GLN A 118 -7.28 29.11 6.25
N SER A 119 -7.64 29.51 7.47
CA SER A 119 -8.56 30.62 7.69
C SER A 119 -8.05 31.92 7.05
N THR A 120 -8.95 32.78 6.57
CA THR A 120 -8.59 33.99 5.81
C THR A 120 -7.61 34.91 6.58
N GLU A 121 -7.73 34.98 7.92
CA GLU A 121 -6.85 35.80 8.76
C GLU A 121 -5.42 35.25 8.81
N GLU A 122 -5.23 33.94 8.97
CA GLU A 122 -3.91 33.29 8.95
C GLU A 122 -3.28 33.31 7.54
N ARG A 123 -4.12 33.34 6.51
CA ARG A 123 -3.69 33.39 5.11
C ARG A 123 -2.99 34.70 4.77
N ASP A 124 -3.54 35.83 5.18
CA ASP A 124 -3.04 37.16 4.81
C ASP A 124 -1.67 37.46 5.43
N ASP A 125 -1.42 37.01 6.66
CA ASP A 125 -0.11 37.14 7.31
C ASP A 125 0.96 36.31 6.58
N MET A 126 0.62 35.12 6.09
CA MET A 126 1.58 34.21 5.48
C MET A 126 1.87 34.50 4.01
N ILE A 127 0.94 35.15 3.28
CA ILE A 127 1.12 35.57 1.89
C ILE A 127 2.36 36.47 1.72
N HIS A 128 2.63 37.35 2.68
CA HIS A 128 3.76 38.28 2.63
C HIS A 128 5.13 37.60 2.85
N HIS A 129 5.16 36.37 3.35
CA HIS A 129 6.41 35.65 3.66
C HIS A 129 6.81 34.63 2.58
N LEU A 130 6.00 34.47 1.53
CA LEU A 130 6.22 33.44 0.51
C LEU A 130 6.83 34.05 -0.76
N PRO A 131 8.04 33.64 -1.17
CA PRO A 131 8.66 34.10 -2.42
C PRO A 131 7.77 33.85 -3.65
N LEU A 132 6.97 32.78 -3.61
CA LEU A 132 6.01 32.40 -4.66
C LEU A 132 4.96 33.47 -4.97
N LEU A 133 4.62 34.32 -3.99
CA LEU A 133 3.58 35.34 -4.13
C LEU A 133 4.17 36.76 -4.18
N THR A 134 5.34 36.96 -3.58
CA THR A 134 5.96 38.27 -3.43
C THR A 134 6.97 38.58 -4.54
N GLU A 135 7.63 37.57 -5.11
CA GLU A 135 8.75 37.74 -6.05
C GLU A 135 8.45 37.17 -7.44
N ARG A 136 8.04 38.02 -8.39
CA ARG A 136 7.84 37.59 -9.80
C ARG A 136 9.10 36.94 -10.41
N GLN A 137 10.28 37.44 -10.06
CA GLN A 137 11.55 36.89 -10.56
C GLN A 137 11.80 35.46 -10.06
N TYR A 138 11.37 35.14 -8.85
CA TYR A 138 11.43 33.77 -8.31
C TYR A 138 10.61 32.84 -9.21
N VAL A 139 9.33 33.16 -9.39
CA VAL A 139 8.40 32.35 -10.20
C VAL A 139 8.89 32.21 -11.63
N SER A 140 9.27 33.32 -12.28
CA SER A 140 9.76 33.32 -13.66
C SER A 140 10.99 32.43 -13.85
N THR A 141 11.99 32.54 -12.95
CA THR A 141 13.25 31.81 -13.11
C THR A 141 13.07 30.31 -12.86
N ILE A 142 12.31 29.94 -11.82
CA ILE A 142 12.00 28.53 -11.52
C ILE A 142 11.12 27.92 -12.63
N HIS A 143 10.11 28.66 -13.10
CA HIS A 143 9.25 28.21 -14.19
C HIS A 143 10.05 27.92 -15.45
N SER A 144 10.89 28.86 -15.90
CA SER A 144 11.77 28.65 -17.06
C SER A 144 12.71 27.47 -16.88
N ARG A 145 13.24 27.26 -15.65
CA ARG A 145 14.14 26.14 -15.37
C ARG A 145 13.43 24.78 -15.44
N LEU A 146 12.19 24.69 -14.98
CA LEU A 146 11.42 23.44 -15.00
C LEU A 146 10.78 23.15 -16.37
N GLN A 147 10.54 24.18 -17.18
CA GLN A 147 10.08 24.07 -18.56
C GLN A 147 11.22 23.69 -19.52
N ASP A 148 12.48 23.89 -19.14
CA ASP A 148 13.64 23.52 -19.94
C ASP A 148 13.55 22.05 -20.38
N SER A 149 13.85 21.82 -21.66
CA SER A 149 13.79 20.51 -22.31
C SER A 149 14.97 19.61 -21.94
N GLN A 150 15.96 20.11 -21.20
CA GLN A 150 17.08 19.31 -20.74
C GLN A 150 16.58 18.21 -19.78
N PRO A 151 16.77 16.92 -20.14
CA PRO A 151 16.32 15.84 -19.29
C PRO A 151 17.20 15.73 -18.05
N TRP A 152 16.59 15.60 -16.89
CA TRP A 152 17.32 15.24 -15.68
C TRP A 152 17.81 13.79 -15.82
N LYS A 153 18.86 13.41 -15.08
CA LYS A 153 19.30 12.00 -15.05
C LYS A 153 18.18 11.05 -14.64
N LEU A 154 17.28 11.52 -13.78
CA LEU A 154 16.06 10.83 -13.39
C LEU A 154 14.84 11.63 -13.89
N PRO A 155 14.25 11.25 -15.04
CA PRO A 155 13.06 11.91 -15.56
C PRO A 155 11.89 11.93 -14.57
N GLY A 156 11.70 10.84 -13.81
CA GLY A 156 10.64 10.78 -12.79
C GLY A 156 10.83 11.76 -11.63
N LEU A 157 12.08 12.11 -11.29
CA LEU A 157 12.38 13.13 -10.29
C LEU A 157 12.00 14.52 -10.81
N GLN A 158 12.37 14.82 -12.05
CA GLN A 158 11.93 16.04 -12.74
C GLN A 158 10.41 16.12 -12.82
N ALA A 159 9.75 15.01 -13.15
CA ALA A 159 8.30 14.89 -13.21
C ALA A 159 7.64 15.19 -11.86
N THR A 160 8.21 14.71 -10.76
CA THR A 160 7.73 14.97 -9.39
C THR A 160 7.80 16.45 -9.05
N VAL A 161 8.94 17.09 -9.34
CA VAL A 161 9.13 18.53 -9.12
C VAL A 161 8.22 19.37 -10.01
N ARG A 162 8.04 18.98 -11.28
CA ARG A 162 7.10 19.61 -12.23
C ARG A 162 5.66 19.51 -11.75
N LEU A 163 5.23 18.34 -11.24
CA LEU A 163 3.87 18.17 -10.70
C LEU A 163 3.66 19.08 -9.49
N ALA A 164 4.60 19.11 -8.55
CA ALA A 164 4.51 19.99 -7.38
C ALA A 164 4.45 21.46 -7.77
N TRP A 165 5.25 21.87 -8.75
CA TRP A 165 5.23 23.23 -9.28
C TRP A 165 3.90 23.57 -9.96
N ALA A 166 3.37 22.68 -10.80
CA ALA A 166 2.09 22.86 -11.46
C ALA A 166 0.93 23.02 -10.45
N LEU A 167 0.95 22.25 -9.37
CA LEU A 167 -0.04 22.34 -8.29
C LEU A 167 0.12 23.61 -7.46
N ALA A 168 1.35 24.05 -7.20
CA ALA A 168 1.60 25.32 -6.55
C ALA A 168 1.05 26.50 -7.39
N LEU A 169 1.32 26.52 -8.70
CA LEU A 169 0.76 27.54 -9.61
C LEU A 169 -0.78 27.51 -9.62
N ARG A 170 -1.37 26.32 -9.63
CA ARG A 170 -2.82 26.13 -9.56
C ARG A 170 -3.42 26.58 -8.23
N GLY A 171 -2.72 26.37 -7.12
CA GLY A 171 -3.11 26.86 -5.81
C GLY A 171 -3.09 28.39 -5.78
N ILE A 172 -1.99 28.97 -6.25
CA ILE A 172 -1.80 30.42 -6.35
C ILE A 172 -2.90 31.08 -7.21
N SER A 173 -3.30 30.44 -8.32
CA SER A 173 -4.36 30.98 -9.19
C SER A 173 -5.75 31.03 -8.52
N GLN A 174 -5.96 30.35 -7.39
CA GLN A 174 -7.20 30.41 -6.62
C GLN A 174 -7.25 31.61 -5.67
N LEU A 175 -6.13 32.30 -5.44
CA LEU A 175 -6.08 33.47 -4.59
C LEU A 175 -6.65 34.70 -5.33
N PRO A 176 -7.49 35.53 -4.67
CA PRO A 176 -7.83 36.85 -5.18
C PRO A 176 -6.56 37.71 -5.35
N ASP A 177 -6.50 38.50 -6.43
CA ASP A 177 -5.45 39.49 -6.75
C ASP A 177 -4.09 39.01 -7.30
N VAL A 178 -3.98 37.80 -7.88
CA VAL A 178 -2.72 37.29 -8.47
C VAL A 178 -2.53 37.60 -9.97
N THR A 179 -3.03 38.75 -10.43
CA THR A 179 -2.96 39.14 -11.86
C THR A 179 -1.52 39.25 -12.39
N ALA A 180 -0.56 39.58 -11.53
CA ALA A 180 0.85 39.74 -11.91
C ALA A 180 1.55 38.42 -12.30
N LEU A 181 0.97 37.26 -11.94
CA LEU A 181 1.52 35.93 -12.25
C LEU A 181 0.65 35.15 -13.25
N ALA A 182 -0.36 35.79 -13.84
CA ALA A 182 -1.33 35.14 -14.73
C ALA A 182 -0.66 34.32 -15.86
N GLU A 183 0.40 34.87 -16.46
CA GLU A 183 1.17 34.22 -17.53
C GLU A 183 1.77 32.85 -17.13
N PHE A 184 2.14 32.69 -15.84
CA PHE A 184 2.70 31.44 -15.33
C PHE A 184 1.60 30.49 -14.87
N THR A 185 0.55 31.02 -14.26
CA THR A 185 -0.56 30.19 -13.76
C THR A 185 -1.35 29.55 -14.90
N GLU A 186 -1.40 30.16 -16.09
CA GLU A 186 -2.03 29.55 -17.28
C GLU A 186 -1.28 28.34 -17.84
N ALA A 187 0.01 28.18 -17.48
CA ALA A 187 0.84 27.07 -17.91
C ALA A 187 0.81 25.86 -16.95
N ASP A 188 0.03 25.93 -15.86
CA ASP A 188 -0.14 24.87 -14.86
C ASP A 188 -0.52 23.51 -15.49
N GLU A 189 -1.52 23.47 -16.36
CA GLU A 189 -2.00 22.25 -17.00
C GLU A 189 -0.98 21.64 -17.96
N ALA A 190 -0.18 22.47 -18.63
CA ALA A 190 0.85 22.02 -19.55
C ALA A 190 2.02 21.37 -18.79
N ILE A 191 2.47 21.98 -17.68
CA ILE A 191 3.51 21.41 -16.83
C ILE A 191 3.04 20.11 -16.17
N ALA A 192 1.79 20.07 -15.71
CA ALA A 192 1.20 18.84 -15.19
C ALA A 192 1.17 17.73 -16.27
N GLU A 193 0.84 18.05 -17.52
CA GLU A 193 0.88 17.05 -18.61
C GLU A 193 2.29 16.50 -18.85
N LEU A 194 3.32 17.36 -18.80
CA LEU A 194 4.73 16.92 -18.89
C LEU A 194 5.08 15.97 -17.75
N ALA A 195 4.68 16.28 -16.52
CA ALA A 195 4.92 15.42 -15.37
C ALA A 195 4.23 14.05 -15.51
N ILE A 196 2.97 14.03 -15.97
CA ILE A 196 2.24 12.77 -16.19
C ILE A 196 2.89 11.99 -17.33
N ALA A 197 3.32 12.64 -18.43
CA ALA A 197 4.02 12.01 -19.54
C ALA A 197 5.35 11.36 -19.11
N ASP A 198 6.04 11.96 -18.15
CA ASP A 198 7.29 11.46 -17.57
C ASP A 198 7.06 10.47 -16.38
N ASN A 199 5.88 9.84 -16.31
CA ASN A 199 5.52 8.79 -15.33
C ASN A 199 5.64 9.21 -13.85
N VAL A 200 5.24 10.43 -13.50
CA VAL A 200 5.34 10.94 -12.12
C VAL A 200 4.75 10.00 -11.05
N PHE A 201 3.59 9.38 -11.29
CA PHE A 201 2.95 8.51 -10.30
C PHE A 201 3.72 7.21 -10.07
N LEU A 202 4.33 6.66 -11.11
CA LEU A 202 5.18 5.47 -11.00
C LEU A 202 6.43 5.78 -10.19
N PHE A 203 7.09 6.90 -10.50
CA PHE A 203 8.28 7.33 -9.77
C PHE A 203 7.98 7.64 -8.30
N LEU A 204 6.87 8.31 -8.00
CA LEU A 204 6.44 8.53 -6.62
C LEU A 204 6.22 7.19 -5.88
N SER A 205 5.64 6.20 -6.53
CA SER A 205 5.40 4.88 -5.93
C SER A 205 6.72 4.14 -5.67
N GLU A 206 7.53 3.96 -6.72
CA GLU A 206 8.72 3.09 -6.67
C GLU A 206 9.94 3.76 -6.05
N ALA A 207 10.16 5.04 -6.35
CA ALA A 207 11.37 5.74 -5.96
C ALA A 207 11.24 6.49 -4.62
N VAL A 208 10.03 6.99 -4.30
CA VAL A 208 9.78 7.85 -3.14
C VAL A 208 9.10 7.08 -2.00
N VAL A 209 7.90 6.53 -2.22
CA VAL A 209 7.12 5.88 -1.14
C VAL A 209 7.74 4.56 -0.67
N LEU A 210 8.33 3.79 -1.59
CA LEU A 210 9.03 2.54 -1.24
C LEU A 210 10.44 2.76 -0.67
N ALA A 211 10.94 4.00 -0.61
CA ALA A 211 12.22 4.30 0.03
C ALA A 211 12.18 3.95 1.52
N GLY A 212 13.26 3.34 2.03
CA GLY A 212 13.27 2.76 3.39
C GLY A 212 13.06 3.76 4.52
N ASN A 213 13.41 5.03 4.30
CA ASN A 213 13.26 6.12 5.26
C ASN A 213 11.97 6.95 5.08
N PHE A 214 11.17 6.70 4.04
CA PHE A 214 9.96 7.51 3.77
C PHE A 214 8.97 7.48 4.94
N TYR A 215 8.70 6.30 5.49
CA TYR A 215 7.78 6.10 6.62
C TYR A 215 8.37 6.44 7.99
N GLN A 216 9.63 6.90 8.05
CA GLN A 216 10.29 7.27 9.31
C GLN A 216 10.07 8.75 9.66
N GLU A 217 9.61 9.56 8.71
CA GLU A 217 9.43 11.00 8.87
C GLU A 217 7.98 11.40 8.58
N GLU A 218 7.30 11.98 9.58
CA GLU A 218 5.89 12.39 9.47
C GLU A 218 5.67 13.40 8.33
N PHE A 219 6.57 14.38 8.23
CA PHE A 219 6.49 15.45 7.23
C PHE A 219 6.54 14.89 5.80
N TYR A 220 7.30 13.82 5.55
CA TYR A 220 7.37 13.23 4.20
C TYR A 220 6.02 12.64 3.78
N ILE A 221 5.36 11.93 4.72
CA ILE A 221 4.04 11.35 4.48
C ILE A 221 3.02 12.46 4.23
N ARG A 222 3.02 13.52 5.06
CA ARG A 222 2.12 14.66 4.90
C ARG A 222 2.33 15.36 3.57
N ARG A 223 3.57 15.60 3.16
CA ARG A 223 3.86 16.31 1.91
C ARG A 223 3.39 15.54 0.68
N ILE A 224 3.66 14.23 0.62
CA ILE A 224 3.20 13.40 -0.50
C ILE A 224 1.69 13.19 -0.48
N HIS A 225 1.09 13.08 0.71
CA HIS A 225 -0.37 13.11 0.86
C HIS A 225 -0.96 14.38 0.24
N SER A 226 -0.49 15.57 0.67
CA SER A 226 -0.95 16.86 0.12
C SER A 226 -0.76 16.94 -1.38
N LEU A 227 0.40 16.53 -1.91
CA LEU A 227 0.67 16.53 -3.34
C LEU A 227 -0.37 15.72 -4.14
N ILE A 228 -0.75 14.53 -3.65
CA ILE A 228 -1.73 13.67 -4.31
C ILE A 228 -3.15 14.22 -4.15
N THR A 229 -3.52 14.66 -2.95
CA THR A 229 -4.86 15.21 -2.70
C THR A 229 -5.08 16.51 -3.45
N ASP A 230 -4.04 17.34 -3.59
CA ASP A 230 -4.08 18.58 -4.37
C ASP A 230 -4.20 18.29 -5.86
N PHE A 231 -3.52 17.27 -6.39
CA PHE A 231 -3.73 16.83 -7.76
C PHE A 231 -5.19 16.44 -8.02
N LEU A 232 -5.78 15.66 -7.12
CA LEU A 232 -7.17 15.22 -7.24
C LEU A 232 -8.17 16.38 -7.08
N ALA A 233 -7.90 17.32 -6.17
CA ALA A 233 -8.78 18.45 -5.87
C ALA A 233 -8.68 19.57 -6.90
N PHE A 234 -7.47 19.96 -7.29
CA PHE A 234 -7.21 21.14 -8.10
C PHE A 234 -7.18 20.87 -9.60
N MET A 235 -6.96 19.62 -10.04
CA MET A 235 -6.89 19.23 -11.45
C MET A 235 -7.92 18.14 -11.84
N PRO A 236 -9.23 18.32 -11.57
CA PRO A 236 -10.25 17.30 -11.84
C PRO A 236 -10.38 16.96 -13.34
N MET A 237 -10.05 17.89 -14.24
CA MET A 237 -10.05 17.65 -15.69
C MET A 237 -8.94 16.70 -16.11
N LYS A 238 -7.75 16.76 -15.50
CA LYS A 238 -6.67 15.79 -15.74
C LYS A 238 -7.08 14.41 -15.23
N VAL A 239 -7.66 14.30 -14.05
CA VAL A 239 -8.19 13.02 -13.52
C VAL A 239 -9.23 12.42 -14.46
N LYS A 240 -10.13 13.23 -15.02
CA LYS A 240 -11.11 12.77 -16.02
C LYS A 240 -10.43 12.29 -17.31
N GLN A 241 -9.41 12.98 -17.80
CA GLN A 241 -8.63 12.56 -18.97
C GLN A 241 -7.92 11.22 -18.72
N LEU A 242 -7.34 11.03 -17.52
CA LEU A 242 -6.72 9.76 -17.12
C LEU A 242 -7.73 8.59 -17.16
N LYS A 243 -8.95 8.81 -16.65
CA LYS A 243 -10.03 7.80 -16.72
C LYS A 243 -10.43 7.49 -18.16
N ASN A 244 -10.72 8.52 -18.95
CA ASN A 244 -11.13 8.32 -20.35
C ASN A 244 -10.07 7.55 -21.15
N ARG A 245 -8.78 7.86 -20.93
CA ARG A 245 -7.67 7.15 -21.58
C ARG A 245 -7.59 5.70 -21.13
N ALA A 246 -7.75 5.42 -19.83
CA ALA A 246 -7.77 4.04 -19.33
C ALA A 246 -8.94 3.22 -19.93
N ASP A 247 -10.11 3.83 -20.11
CA ASP A 247 -11.29 3.21 -20.74
C ASP A 247 -11.07 2.97 -22.25
N GLU A 248 -10.37 3.88 -22.93
CA GLU A 248 -9.94 3.71 -24.34
C GLU A 248 -8.91 2.59 -24.48
N ASP A 249 -7.89 2.56 -23.63
CA ASP A 249 -6.83 1.55 -23.62
C ASP A 249 -7.41 0.15 -23.34
N ALA A 250 -8.34 0.04 -22.39
CA ALA A 250 -9.03 -1.22 -22.12
C ALA A 250 -9.83 -1.72 -23.32
N ARG A 251 -10.52 -0.82 -24.04
CA ARG A 251 -11.25 -1.16 -25.28
C ARG A 251 -10.30 -1.60 -26.40
N MET A 252 -9.17 -0.92 -26.56
CA MET A 252 -8.13 -1.30 -27.53
C MET A 252 -7.57 -2.69 -27.21
N ILE A 253 -7.20 -2.96 -25.96
CA ILE A 253 -6.73 -4.29 -25.52
C ILE A 253 -7.77 -5.36 -25.81
N HIS A 254 -9.04 -5.11 -25.46
CA HIS A 254 -10.11 -6.06 -25.70
C HIS A 254 -10.28 -6.39 -27.20
N MET A 255 -10.23 -5.37 -28.04
CA MET A 255 -10.33 -5.53 -29.50
C MET A 255 -9.11 -6.26 -30.08
N SER A 256 -7.89 -5.96 -29.62
CA SER A 256 -6.67 -6.70 -30.04
C SER A 256 -6.76 -8.18 -29.70
N ILE A 257 -7.19 -8.51 -28.47
CA ILE A 257 -7.35 -9.90 -28.03
C ILE A 257 -8.40 -10.64 -28.87
N GLN A 258 -9.54 -9.99 -29.18
CA GLN A 258 -10.57 -10.59 -30.04
C GLN A 258 -10.07 -10.86 -31.46
N MET A 259 -9.18 -9.99 -31.98
CA MET A 259 -8.55 -10.16 -33.30
C MET A 259 -7.36 -11.14 -33.28
N GLY A 260 -7.00 -11.73 -32.14
CA GLY A 260 -5.86 -12.62 -31.99
C GLY A 260 -4.49 -11.93 -31.99
N ASN A 261 -4.47 -10.60 -31.84
CA ASN A 261 -3.25 -9.79 -31.81
C ASN A 261 -2.79 -9.56 -30.36
N GLU A 262 -1.48 -9.34 -30.17
CA GLU A 262 -0.94 -8.90 -28.89
C GLU A 262 -1.44 -7.48 -28.55
N PRO A 263 -1.61 -7.17 -27.25
CA PRO A 263 -1.98 -5.82 -26.83
C PRO A 263 -0.90 -4.81 -27.23
N PRO A 264 -1.25 -3.56 -27.53
CA PRO A 264 -0.27 -2.52 -27.84
C PRO A 264 0.73 -2.33 -26.70
N ILE A 265 2.03 -2.26 -27.03
CA ILE A 265 3.12 -2.16 -26.04
C ILE A 265 3.22 -0.75 -25.45
N SER A 266 2.74 0.28 -26.18
CA SER A 266 2.90 1.70 -25.83
C SER A 266 1.75 2.30 -25.01
N LEU A 267 0.98 1.49 -24.29
CA LEU A 267 -0.17 1.99 -23.51
C LEU A 267 0.32 2.68 -22.24
N ARG A 268 -0.22 3.88 -21.97
CA ARG A 268 0.12 4.67 -20.79
C ARG A 268 -0.71 4.19 -19.60
N ARG A 269 -0.05 3.84 -18.50
CA ARG A 269 -0.68 3.27 -17.29
C ARG A 269 -0.84 4.29 -16.17
N ASP A 270 -0.99 5.56 -16.53
CA ASP A 270 -0.95 6.69 -15.59
C ASP A 270 -1.99 6.58 -14.46
N LEU A 271 -3.24 6.21 -14.79
CA LEU A 271 -4.29 6.02 -13.79
C LEU A 271 -4.02 4.80 -12.89
N GLU A 272 -3.52 3.70 -13.45
CA GLU A 272 -3.11 2.51 -12.70
C GLU A 272 -2.02 2.89 -11.69
N HIS A 273 -0.99 3.62 -12.14
CA HIS A 273 0.09 4.08 -11.27
C HIS A 273 -0.41 5.03 -10.17
N LEU A 274 -1.37 5.91 -10.46
CA LEU A 274 -2.00 6.78 -9.44
C LEU A 274 -2.74 5.97 -8.37
N MET A 275 -3.53 4.95 -8.77
CA MET A 275 -4.23 4.07 -7.84
C MET A 275 -3.27 3.26 -6.96
N LEU A 276 -2.21 2.72 -7.57
CA LEU A 276 -1.17 1.97 -6.86
C LEU A 276 -0.39 2.87 -5.90
N LEU A 277 -0.08 4.11 -6.29
CA LEU A 277 0.56 5.10 -5.44
C LEU A 277 -0.28 5.41 -4.20
N ILE A 278 -1.58 5.67 -4.37
CA ILE A 278 -2.52 5.87 -3.25
C ILE A 278 -2.54 4.61 -2.36
N GLY A 279 -2.62 3.43 -2.97
CA GLY A 279 -2.61 2.16 -2.25
C GLY A 279 -1.35 1.95 -1.40
N GLU A 280 -0.16 2.22 -1.96
CA GLU A 280 1.10 2.06 -1.22
C GLU A 280 1.23 3.14 -0.15
N LEU A 281 0.95 4.41 -0.45
CA LEU A 281 1.07 5.52 0.50
C LEU A 281 0.36 5.23 1.82
N TYR A 282 -0.91 4.82 1.78
CA TYR A 282 -1.73 4.60 2.98
C TYR A 282 -1.63 3.17 3.56
N LYS A 283 -0.84 2.28 2.95
CA LYS A 283 -0.66 0.89 3.40
C LYS A 283 -0.04 0.79 4.80
N LYS A 284 0.80 1.75 5.18
CA LYS A 284 1.41 1.86 6.51
C LYS A 284 1.00 3.19 7.13
N ASN A 285 0.71 3.17 8.42
CA ASN A 285 0.37 4.38 9.17
C ASN A 285 1.12 4.38 10.53
N PRO A 286 2.46 4.55 10.51
CA PRO A 286 3.28 4.43 11.73
C PRO A 286 2.99 5.54 12.75
N PHE A 287 2.58 6.73 12.29
CA PHE A 287 2.29 7.89 13.15
C PHE A 287 0.81 8.09 13.46
N HIS A 288 -0.06 7.17 13.03
CA HIS A 288 -1.51 7.24 13.25
C HIS A 288 -2.14 8.59 12.81
N LEU A 289 -1.70 9.14 11.67
CA LEU A 289 -2.10 10.48 11.20
C LEU A 289 -3.53 10.57 10.63
N GLU A 290 -4.19 9.42 10.48
CA GLU A 290 -5.54 9.27 9.93
C GLU A 290 -5.80 9.94 8.57
N LEU A 291 -4.76 10.24 7.78
CA LEU A 291 -4.85 10.94 6.49
C LEU A 291 -5.78 10.25 5.46
N ALA A 292 -5.88 8.92 5.52
CA ALA A 292 -6.78 8.16 4.64
C ALA A 292 -8.27 8.47 4.87
N LEU A 293 -8.66 9.02 6.04
CA LEU A 293 -10.05 9.41 6.33
C LEU A 293 -10.56 10.50 5.38
N GLU A 294 -9.66 11.29 4.80
CA GLU A 294 -10.04 12.33 3.85
C GLU A 294 -10.65 11.78 2.55
N TYR A 295 -10.42 10.51 2.23
CA TYR A 295 -11.04 9.84 1.08
C TYR A 295 -12.47 9.35 1.38
N TRP A 296 -12.89 9.41 2.64
CA TRP A 296 -14.17 8.88 3.09
C TRP A 296 -15.08 10.03 3.53
N CYS A 297 -16.32 10.05 3.03
CA CYS A 297 -17.35 10.97 3.51
C CYS A 297 -18.40 10.15 4.28
N PRO A 298 -18.54 10.33 5.61
CA PRO A 298 -19.58 9.65 6.37
C PRO A 298 -20.96 10.03 5.82
N SER A 299 -21.75 9.02 5.46
CA SER A 299 -23.15 9.20 5.07
C SER A 299 -24.08 9.15 6.30
N GLU A 300 -23.60 8.53 7.38
CA GLU A 300 -24.26 8.42 8.69
C GLU A 300 -23.26 8.82 9.79
N PRO A 301 -23.66 9.65 10.78
CA PRO A 301 -22.81 9.92 11.93
C PRO A 301 -22.62 8.63 12.73
N LEU A 302 -21.37 8.20 12.88
CA LEU A 302 -21.01 7.11 13.79
C LEU A 302 -21.41 7.53 15.21
N GLN A 303 -22.45 6.89 15.77
CA GLN A 303 -22.72 6.97 17.20
C GLN A 303 -21.55 6.29 17.92
N THR A 304 -20.55 7.05 18.34
CA THR A 304 -19.55 6.59 19.30
C THR A 304 -20.04 6.94 20.70
N PRO A 305 -20.33 5.96 21.57
CA PRO A 305 -20.81 6.25 22.91
C PRO A 305 -19.66 6.29 23.93
N THR A 306 -18.51 6.94 23.67
CA THR A 306 -17.41 7.00 24.68
C THR A 306 -16.39 8.15 24.51
N VAL A 307 -16.80 9.37 24.15
CA VAL A 307 -15.97 10.57 24.48
C VAL A 307 -16.85 11.62 25.14
N MET A 308 -17.15 11.38 26.41
CA MET A 308 -17.67 12.41 27.31
C MET A 308 -16.49 13.32 27.67
N GLY A 309 -16.48 14.57 27.20
CA GLY A 309 -15.56 15.58 27.74
C GLY A 309 -14.97 16.66 26.82
N SER A 310 -15.45 16.88 25.60
CA SER A 310 -15.05 18.07 24.82
C SER A 310 -16.26 18.96 24.55
N TYR A 311 -16.17 20.21 25.00
CA TYR A 311 -17.19 21.26 25.08
C TYR A 311 -17.54 21.88 23.71
N LEU A 312 -17.51 21.08 22.64
CA LEU A 312 -17.92 21.49 21.31
C LEU A 312 -18.90 20.47 20.75
N GLY A 313 -20.16 20.58 21.18
CA GLY A 313 -21.26 20.11 20.36
C GLY A 313 -21.30 20.94 19.09
N VAL A 314 -20.67 20.48 18.01
CA VAL A 314 -20.71 21.16 16.72
C VAL A 314 -21.67 20.42 15.79
N ALA A 315 -22.77 21.12 15.52
CA ALA A 315 -23.78 20.76 14.56
C ALA A 315 -23.20 20.54 13.15
N HIS A 316 -23.73 19.56 12.40
CA HIS A 316 -23.78 19.49 10.93
C HIS A 316 -22.74 20.32 10.15
N GLN A 317 -21.44 20.09 10.32
CA GLN A 317 -20.45 20.66 9.42
C GLN A 317 -20.49 19.87 8.11
N ARG A 318 -20.86 20.55 7.02
CA ARG A 318 -20.74 20.01 5.67
C ARG A 318 -19.27 19.57 5.48
N PRO A 319 -19.02 18.37 4.93
CA PRO A 319 -17.66 17.88 4.73
C PRO A 319 -16.85 18.89 3.90
N PRO A 320 -15.55 19.11 4.20
CA PRO A 320 -14.67 19.96 3.42
C PRO A 320 -14.71 19.62 1.93
N GLN A 321 -14.55 20.62 1.07
CA GLN A 321 -14.62 20.44 -0.38
C GLN A 321 -13.62 19.39 -0.89
N ARG A 322 -12.39 19.39 -0.35
CA ARG A 322 -11.37 18.37 -0.67
C ARG A 322 -11.87 16.97 -0.36
N GLN A 323 -12.38 16.71 0.84
CA GLN A 323 -12.95 15.42 1.24
C GLN A 323 -14.10 14.96 0.32
N VAL A 324 -14.96 15.89 -0.11
CA VAL A 324 -16.03 15.57 -1.08
C VAL A 324 -15.46 15.13 -2.43
N VAL A 325 -14.44 15.83 -2.95
CA VAL A 325 -13.79 15.48 -4.22
C VAL A 325 -13.09 14.13 -4.13
N LEU A 326 -12.35 13.88 -3.05
CA LEU A 326 -11.65 12.61 -2.84
C LEU A 326 -12.62 11.42 -2.71
N SER A 327 -13.70 11.59 -1.94
CA SER A 327 -14.71 10.54 -1.82
C SER A 327 -15.45 10.28 -3.15
N LYS A 328 -15.72 11.36 -3.92
CA LYS A 328 -16.26 11.23 -5.27
C LYS A 328 -15.30 10.49 -6.19
N PHE A 329 -13.99 10.75 -6.12
CA PHE A 329 -12.98 10.03 -6.88
C PHE A 329 -13.02 8.52 -6.58
N VAL A 330 -13.02 8.11 -5.30
CA VAL A 330 -13.05 6.68 -4.92
C VAL A 330 -14.27 5.97 -5.49
N ARG A 331 -15.44 6.61 -5.46
CA ARG A 331 -16.69 6.06 -6.01
C ARG A 331 -16.67 6.00 -7.53
N GLN A 332 -16.34 7.13 -8.17
CA GLN A 332 -16.31 7.23 -9.63
C GLN A 332 -15.31 6.30 -10.29
N MET A 333 -14.20 5.99 -9.63
CA MET A 333 -13.23 5.03 -10.14
C MET A 333 -13.74 3.59 -10.06
N GLY A 334 -14.65 3.27 -9.14
CA GLY A 334 -15.30 1.96 -9.06
C GLY A 334 -16.46 1.77 -10.06
N ASP A 335 -17.00 2.87 -10.61
CA ASP A 335 -18.09 2.85 -11.58
C ASP A 335 -17.59 2.45 -12.99
N LEU A 336 -18.20 1.40 -13.55
CA LEU A 336 -17.89 0.84 -14.87
C LEU A 336 -16.41 0.47 -15.04
N LEU A 337 -15.83 -0.13 -14.00
CA LEU A 337 -14.40 -0.45 -13.88
C LEU A 337 -13.91 -1.40 -15.00
N PRO A 338 -12.99 -0.95 -15.89
CA PRO A 338 -12.33 -1.83 -16.84
C PRO A 338 -11.47 -2.92 -16.17
N PRO A 339 -11.32 -4.10 -16.80
CA PRO A 339 -10.52 -5.21 -16.23
C PRO A 339 -9.05 -4.86 -15.96
N THR A 340 -8.48 -3.92 -16.74
CA THR A 340 -7.09 -3.48 -16.60
C THR A 340 -6.83 -2.74 -15.30
N ILE A 341 -7.81 -1.97 -14.80
CA ILE A 341 -7.68 -1.19 -13.56
C ILE A 341 -8.35 -1.86 -12.36
N TYR A 342 -8.88 -3.08 -12.53
CA TYR A 342 -9.50 -3.86 -11.45
C TYR A 342 -8.56 -4.07 -10.25
N ILE A 343 -7.37 -4.63 -10.51
CA ILE A 343 -6.37 -4.88 -9.45
C ILE A 343 -5.85 -3.57 -8.85
N PRO A 344 -5.44 -2.56 -9.63
CA PRO A 344 -5.05 -1.24 -9.09
C PRO A 344 -6.11 -0.63 -8.18
N TYR A 345 -7.39 -0.69 -8.57
CA TYR A 345 -8.48 -0.18 -7.74
C TYR A 345 -8.62 -0.92 -6.41
N LEU A 346 -8.54 -2.26 -6.41
CA LEU A 346 -8.56 -3.05 -5.18
C LEU A 346 -7.38 -2.74 -4.26
N LYS A 347 -6.18 -2.55 -4.83
CA LYS A 347 -4.98 -2.16 -4.08
C LYS A 347 -5.09 -0.74 -3.49
N MET A 348 -5.68 0.17 -4.23
CA MET A 348 -6.01 1.51 -3.73
C MET A 348 -6.96 1.42 -2.54
N LEU A 349 -8.08 0.69 -2.67
CA LEU A 349 -9.02 0.46 -1.57
C LEU A 349 -8.36 -0.22 -0.37
N GLN A 350 -7.42 -1.14 -0.61
CA GLN A 350 -6.68 -1.82 0.45
C GLN A 350 -5.87 -0.82 1.30
N GLY A 351 -5.13 0.09 0.65
CA GLY A 351 -4.41 1.16 1.35
C GLY A 351 -5.37 2.10 2.11
N LEU A 352 -6.49 2.47 1.47
CA LEU A 352 -7.50 3.34 2.06
C LEU A 352 -8.35 2.70 3.16
N ALA A 353 -8.27 1.38 3.36
CA ALA A 353 -8.96 0.63 4.41
C ALA A 353 -8.10 0.45 5.68
N ASN A 354 -6.97 1.16 5.80
CA ASN A 354 -6.09 1.07 6.95
C ASN A 354 -6.61 1.92 8.13
N GLY A 355 -6.99 1.25 9.22
CA GLY A 355 -7.59 1.86 10.41
C GLY A 355 -9.08 1.52 10.57
N PRO A 356 -9.62 1.62 11.80
CA PRO A 356 -10.96 1.13 12.13
C PRO A 356 -12.08 1.85 11.37
N GLN A 357 -12.03 3.19 11.29
CA GLN A 357 -13.02 4.00 10.59
C GLN A 357 -12.92 3.82 9.06
N CYS A 358 -11.71 3.91 8.51
CA CYS A 358 -11.40 3.63 7.10
C CYS A 358 -11.94 2.26 6.64
N ALA A 359 -11.68 1.21 7.43
CA ALA A 359 -12.16 -0.13 7.15
C ALA A 359 -13.69 -0.22 7.17
N HIS A 360 -14.34 0.46 8.12
CA HIS A 360 -15.80 0.53 8.17
C HIS A 360 -16.38 1.22 6.92
N TYR A 361 -15.83 2.36 6.50
CA TYR A 361 -16.29 3.06 5.29
C TYR A 361 -16.05 2.24 4.01
N CYS A 362 -14.91 1.57 3.90
CA CYS A 362 -14.61 0.68 2.79
C CYS A 362 -15.58 -0.52 2.76
N PHE A 363 -15.87 -1.13 3.92
CA PHE A 363 -16.89 -2.19 4.05
C PHE A 363 -18.26 -1.71 3.55
N SER A 364 -18.69 -0.52 3.98
CA SER A 364 -19.96 0.07 3.58
C SER A 364 -20.02 0.40 2.09
N LEU A 365 -18.93 0.88 1.49
CA LEU A 365 -18.83 1.09 0.03
C LEU A 365 -19.10 -0.21 -0.73
N LEU A 366 -18.41 -1.30 -0.37
CA LEU A 366 -18.55 -2.61 -1.03
C LEU A 366 -19.94 -3.24 -0.81
N LYS A 367 -20.59 -2.92 0.32
CA LYS A 367 -21.97 -3.33 0.61
C LYS A 367 -22.97 -2.59 -0.27
N VAL A 368 -22.84 -1.26 -0.39
CA VAL A 368 -23.72 -0.44 -1.24
C VAL A 368 -23.59 -0.84 -2.71
N ASN A 369 -22.38 -1.09 -3.18
CA ASN A 369 -22.12 -1.54 -4.56
C ASN A 369 -22.82 -2.86 -4.92
N GLY A 370 -23.13 -3.72 -3.93
CA GLY A 370 -23.87 -4.97 -4.13
C GLY A 370 -25.39 -4.82 -4.04
N SER A 371 -25.90 -3.70 -3.53
CA SER A 371 -27.34 -3.47 -3.34
C SER A 371 -28.09 -3.00 -4.60
N SER A 372 -27.35 -2.55 -5.63
CA SER A 372 -27.92 -2.20 -6.93
C SER A 372 -28.12 -3.45 -7.78
N HIS A 373 -29.39 -3.80 -8.06
CA HIS A 373 -29.92 -4.86 -8.93
C HIS A 373 -30.08 -6.28 -8.35
N VAL A 374 -31.18 -6.51 -7.62
CA VAL A 374 -31.74 -7.86 -7.39
C VAL A 374 -32.86 -8.23 -8.39
N GLU A 375 -33.37 -7.29 -9.22
CA GLU A 375 -34.62 -7.55 -9.97
C GLU A 375 -34.51 -8.04 -11.42
N ASN A 376 -33.34 -8.26 -12.03
CA ASN A 376 -33.28 -8.84 -13.38
C ASN A 376 -32.07 -9.78 -13.59
N ILE A 377 -32.28 -11.07 -13.32
CA ILE A 377 -31.29 -12.18 -13.35
C ILE A 377 -30.83 -12.57 -14.78
N GLN A 378 -31.01 -11.71 -15.79
CA GLN A 378 -30.59 -12.01 -17.17
C GLN A 378 -29.70 -10.93 -17.82
N GLY A 379 -29.26 -9.92 -17.07
CA GLY A 379 -28.23 -8.97 -17.50
C GLY A 379 -27.14 -8.83 -16.44
N ALA A 380 -25.88 -8.97 -16.83
CA ALA A 380 -24.70 -8.75 -15.99
C ALA A 380 -24.64 -7.28 -15.49
N GLY A 381 -25.36 -6.96 -14.41
CA GLY A 381 -25.65 -5.58 -13.99
C GLY A 381 -25.30 -5.21 -12.56
N GLY A 382 -24.41 -5.95 -11.88
CA GLY A 382 -23.88 -5.61 -10.56
C GLY A 382 -22.43 -5.11 -10.65
N SER A 383 -22.00 -4.25 -9.71
CA SER A 383 -20.61 -3.81 -9.66
C SER A 383 -19.68 -5.01 -9.35
N PRO A 384 -18.61 -5.23 -10.15
CA PRO A 384 -17.66 -6.33 -9.94
C PRO A 384 -16.86 -6.16 -8.64
N VAL A 385 -16.91 -4.99 -8.03
CA VAL A 385 -16.27 -4.68 -6.74
C VAL A 385 -17.35 -4.51 -5.68
N SER A 386 -17.91 -5.65 -5.26
CA SER A 386 -18.93 -5.75 -4.22
C SER A 386 -18.79 -7.05 -3.43
N TRP A 387 -19.30 -7.07 -2.20
CA TRP A 387 -19.27 -8.29 -1.37
C TRP A 387 -20.08 -9.42 -2.01
N GLU A 388 -21.25 -9.11 -2.57
CA GLU A 388 -22.14 -10.07 -3.21
C GLU A 388 -21.45 -10.76 -4.39
N HIS A 389 -20.85 -9.97 -5.31
CA HIS A 389 -20.14 -10.53 -6.45
C HIS A 389 -18.96 -11.41 -6.01
N PHE A 390 -18.19 -10.98 -5.01
CA PHE A 390 -17.01 -11.71 -4.56
C PHE A 390 -17.35 -13.05 -3.91
N PHE A 391 -18.26 -13.07 -2.93
CA PHE A 391 -18.63 -14.31 -2.25
C PHE A 391 -19.40 -15.27 -3.16
N HIS A 392 -20.24 -14.75 -4.05
CA HIS A 392 -20.88 -15.56 -5.08
C HIS A 392 -19.83 -16.19 -6.02
N SER A 393 -18.83 -15.43 -6.45
CA SER A 393 -17.75 -15.95 -7.29
C SER A 393 -16.93 -17.04 -6.59
N LEU A 394 -16.60 -16.86 -5.30
CA LEU A 394 -15.91 -17.89 -4.51
C LEU A 394 -16.73 -19.18 -4.40
N LEU A 395 -18.05 -19.07 -4.19
CA LEU A 395 -18.95 -20.22 -4.16
C LEU A 395 -18.96 -20.95 -5.50
N LEU A 396 -19.06 -20.22 -6.62
CA LEU A 396 -19.00 -20.80 -7.96
C LEU A 396 -17.67 -21.52 -8.23
N TYR A 397 -16.53 -20.91 -7.84
CA TYR A 397 -15.23 -21.57 -7.96
C TYR A 397 -15.18 -22.85 -7.11
N HIS A 398 -15.72 -22.82 -5.89
CA HIS A 398 -15.77 -23.99 -5.02
C HIS A 398 -16.62 -25.12 -5.62
N GLU A 399 -17.80 -24.81 -6.15
CA GLU A 399 -18.68 -25.80 -6.78
C GLU A 399 -18.08 -26.41 -8.04
N HIS A 400 -17.47 -25.60 -8.91
CA HIS A 400 -16.84 -26.08 -10.13
C HIS A 400 -15.61 -26.94 -9.86
N LEU A 401 -14.70 -26.46 -9.00
CA LEU A 401 -13.46 -27.18 -8.69
C LEU A 401 -13.72 -28.49 -7.93
N ARG A 402 -14.82 -28.57 -7.16
CA ARG A 402 -15.21 -29.81 -6.46
C ARG A 402 -15.74 -30.88 -7.42
N LYS A 403 -16.52 -30.48 -8.43
CA LYS A 403 -17.06 -31.39 -9.45
C LYS A 403 -15.95 -32.01 -10.32
N ASP A 404 -14.80 -31.35 -10.40
CA ASP A 404 -13.61 -31.80 -11.13
C ASP A 404 -12.72 -32.79 -10.35
N LEU A 405 -13.00 -33.10 -9.07
CA LEU A 405 -12.31 -34.21 -8.40
C LEU A 405 -12.79 -35.54 -9.01
N PRO A 406 -11.88 -36.46 -9.39
CA PRO A 406 -12.27 -37.72 -9.99
C PRO A 406 -13.06 -38.55 -8.97
N SER A 407 -14.37 -38.64 -9.18
CA SER A 407 -15.19 -39.68 -8.55
C SER A 407 -14.74 -41.03 -9.09
N ALA A 408 -14.54 -42.02 -8.22
CA ALA A 408 -14.02 -43.34 -8.58
C ALA A 408 -14.92 -44.13 -9.58
N ASP A 409 -16.11 -43.61 -9.92
CA ASP A 409 -17.13 -44.34 -10.69
C ASP A 409 -17.47 -43.77 -12.08
N SER A 410 -16.83 -42.72 -12.59
CA SER A 410 -17.23 -42.10 -13.87
C SER A 410 -16.22 -42.30 -15.01
N VAL A 411 -16.20 -43.49 -15.62
CA VAL A 411 -15.37 -43.83 -16.79
C VAL A 411 -15.96 -43.34 -18.13
N GLN A 412 -17.16 -42.73 -18.16
CA GLN A 412 -17.85 -42.51 -19.43
C GLN A 412 -18.64 -41.21 -19.56
N TYR A 413 -18.05 -40.03 -19.36
CA TYR A 413 -18.55 -38.83 -20.06
C TYR A 413 -17.42 -37.91 -20.51
N ARG A 414 -17.62 -37.40 -21.73
CA ARG A 414 -16.64 -36.81 -22.63
C ARG A 414 -16.08 -35.48 -22.11
N HIS A 415 -14.78 -35.28 -22.38
CA HIS A 415 -14.03 -34.03 -22.41
C HIS A 415 -14.88 -32.74 -22.50
N LEU A 416 -15.08 -32.08 -21.36
CA LEU A 416 -15.06 -30.61 -21.32
C LEU A 416 -13.65 -30.20 -20.85
N PRO A 417 -13.01 -29.17 -21.43
CA PRO A 417 -11.75 -28.67 -20.91
C PRO A 417 -11.99 -28.16 -19.48
N SER A 418 -11.28 -28.74 -18.52
CA SER A 418 -11.18 -28.26 -17.14
C SER A 418 -10.82 -26.77 -17.17
N ARG A 419 -11.78 -25.89 -16.86
CA ARG A 419 -11.51 -24.46 -16.70
C ARG A 419 -10.88 -24.24 -15.33
N GLY A 420 -9.58 -24.52 -15.23
CA GLY A 420 -8.78 -24.08 -14.09
C GLY A 420 -8.81 -22.55 -13.96
N ILE A 421 -8.59 -22.05 -12.75
CA ILE A 421 -8.48 -20.61 -12.48
C ILE A 421 -7.34 -20.04 -13.33
N THR A 422 -7.63 -19.07 -14.20
CA THR A 422 -6.61 -18.40 -15.00
C THR A 422 -5.73 -17.51 -14.13
N GLN A 423 -4.51 -17.18 -14.59
CA GLN A 423 -3.61 -16.29 -13.82
C GLN A 423 -4.25 -14.94 -13.51
N LYS A 424 -5.00 -14.35 -14.46
CA LYS A 424 -5.68 -13.06 -14.26
C LYS A 424 -6.78 -13.15 -13.20
N GLU A 425 -7.57 -14.22 -13.21
CA GLU A 425 -8.58 -14.47 -12.17
C GLU A 425 -7.93 -14.70 -10.81
N GLN A 426 -6.84 -15.46 -10.77
CA GLN A 426 -6.08 -15.69 -9.54
C GLN A 426 -5.57 -14.37 -8.95
N ASP A 427 -4.97 -13.49 -9.76
CA ASP A 427 -4.44 -12.20 -9.30
C ASP A 427 -5.57 -11.30 -8.78
N GLY A 428 -6.73 -11.30 -9.45
CA GLY A 428 -7.93 -10.60 -9.00
C GLY A 428 -8.48 -11.13 -7.67
N LEU A 429 -8.60 -12.46 -7.54
CA LEU A 429 -9.03 -13.11 -6.30
C LEU A 429 -8.07 -12.81 -5.14
N ILE A 430 -6.76 -12.86 -5.39
CA ILE A 430 -5.73 -12.52 -4.39
C ILE A 430 -5.88 -11.06 -3.95
N ALA A 431 -6.04 -10.12 -4.87
CA ALA A 431 -6.20 -8.71 -4.55
C ALA A 431 -7.47 -8.47 -3.69
N PHE A 432 -8.57 -9.15 -4.00
CA PHE A 432 -9.81 -9.01 -3.22
C PHE A 432 -9.73 -9.69 -1.85
N LEU A 433 -9.08 -10.86 -1.74
CA LEU A 433 -8.80 -11.52 -0.46
C LEU A 433 -7.93 -10.66 0.45
N GLN A 434 -6.95 -9.96 -0.12
CA GLN A 434 -6.10 -9.02 0.62
C GLN A 434 -6.85 -7.79 1.10
N LEU A 435 -7.74 -7.22 0.27
CA LEU A 435 -8.66 -6.17 0.67
C LEU A 435 -9.58 -6.64 1.81
N THR A 436 -10.20 -7.81 1.66
CA THR A 436 -11.08 -8.43 2.66
C THR A 436 -10.35 -8.62 3.98
N SER A 437 -9.16 -9.22 3.94
CA SER A 437 -8.31 -9.44 5.12
C SER A 437 -7.96 -8.13 5.82
N THR A 438 -7.70 -7.05 5.07
CA THR A 438 -7.40 -5.73 5.62
C THR A 438 -8.62 -5.13 6.34
N ILE A 439 -9.79 -5.14 5.68
CA ILE A 439 -11.04 -4.61 6.24
C ILE A 439 -11.42 -5.34 7.53
N ILE A 440 -11.49 -6.67 7.51
CA ILE A 440 -11.95 -7.45 8.67
C ILE A 440 -10.90 -7.51 9.79
N THR A 441 -9.64 -7.21 9.49
CA THR A 441 -8.60 -7.03 10.51
C THR A 441 -8.88 -5.81 11.38
N TRP A 442 -9.34 -4.72 10.77
CA TRP A 442 -9.59 -3.44 11.44
C TRP A 442 -11.03 -3.25 11.93
N SER A 443 -12.00 -3.95 11.34
CA SER A 443 -13.43 -3.80 11.66
C SER A 443 -14.04 -5.14 12.10
N GLU A 444 -14.30 -5.26 13.41
CA GLU A 444 -15.01 -6.42 13.97
C GLU A 444 -16.45 -6.51 13.46
N ASN A 445 -17.15 -5.38 13.35
CA ASN A 445 -18.51 -5.33 12.79
C ASN A 445 -18.56 -5.89 11.37
N ALA A 446 -17.58 -5.55 10.53
CA ALA A 446 -17.49 -6.13 9.18
C ALA A 446 -17.26 -7.64 9.25
N ARG A 447 -16.36 -8.09 10.13
CA ARG A 447 -16.03 -9.51 10.30
C ARG A 447 -17.25 -10.35 10.68
N LEU A 448 -18.01 -9.92 11.68
CA LEU A 448 -19.24 -10.59 12.11
C LEU A 448 -20.30 -10.55 11.01
N ALA A 449 -20.57 -9.38 10.43
CA ALA A 449 -21.59 -9.23 9.39
C ALA A 449 -21.35 -10.11 8.16
N LEU A 450 -20.09 -10.31 7.75
CA LEU A 450 -19.73 -11.20 6.64
C LEU A 450 -19.94 -12.69 7.00
N CYS A 451 -19.59 -13.10 8.22
CA CYS A 451 -19.73 -14.48 8.68
C CYS A 451 -21.18 -14.88 9.00
N GLU A 452 -21.99 -13.95 9.48
CA GLU A 452 -23.41 -14.17 9.79
C GLU A 452 -24.30 -14.16 8.54
N HIS A 453 -23.76 -13.77 7.38
CA HIS A 453 -24.53 -13.76 6.14
C HIS A 453 -24.98 -15.18 5.74
N PRO A 454 -26.29 -15.44 5.63
CA PRO A 454 -26.83 -16.80 5.54
C PRO A 454 -26.42 -17.56 4.29
N GLN A 455 -26.10 -16.86 3.20
CA GLN A 455 -25.76 -17.47 1.91
C GLN A 455 -24.26 -17.55 1.65
N TRP A 456 -23.44 -16.68 2.24
CA TRP A 456 -22.02 -16.59 1.86
C TRP A 456 -21.19 -17.66 2.57
N THR A 457 -21.48 -17.95 3.84
CA THR A 457 -20.80 -18.98 4.64
C THR A 457 -19.26 -18.99 4.42
N PRO A 458 -18.59 -17.83 4.53
CA PRO A 458 -17.24 -17.63 3.99
C PRO A 458 -16.21 -18.61 4.53
N VAL A 459 -16.31 -18.98 5.82
CA VAL A 459 -15.43 -19.97 6.45
C VAL A 459 -15.52 -21.33 5.76
N VAL A 460 -16.74 -21.80 5.48
CA VAL A 460 -16.99 -23.12 4.88
C VAL A 460 -16.48 -23.16 3.43
N VAL A 461 -16.80 -22.12 2.65
CA VAL A 461 -16.38 -22.02 1.25
C VAL A 461 -14.86 -21.93 1.14
N ILE A 462 -14.21 -21.11 1.96
CA ILE A 462 -12.75 -20.96 1.94
C ILE A 462 -12.06 -22.28 2.34
N LEU A 463 -12.52 -22.96 3.40
CA LEU A 463 -11.98 -24.26 3.79
C LEU A 463 -12.20 -25.33 2.70
N GLY A 464 -13.34 -25.29 2.02
CA GLY A 464 -13.63 -26.14 0.87
C GLY A 464 -12.68 -25.90 -0.30
N LEU A 465 -12.37 -24.64 -0.61
CA LEU A 465 -11.38 -24.27 -1.64
C LEU A 465 -9.96 -24.72 -1.29
N LEU A 466 -9.59 -24.72 0.00
CA LEU A 466 -8.28 -25.22 0.44
C LEU A 466 -8.08 -26.72 0.19
N GLN A 467 -9.18 -27.50 0.14
CA GLN A 467 -9.17 -28.92 -0.24
C GLN A 467 -9.08 -29.13 -1.76
N CYS A 468 -9.36 -28.11 -2.57
CA CYS A 468 -9.24 -28.17 -4.03
C CYS A 468 -7.76 -28.02 -4.48
N SER A 469 -7.49 -28.47 -5.71
CA SER A 469 -6.19 -28.32 -6.38
C SER A 469 -6.01 -26.91 -6.92
N ILE A 470 -5.81 -25.93 -6.03
CA ILE A 470 -5.54 -24.52 -6.37
C ILE A 470 -4.09 -24.13 -6.08
N PRO A 471 -3.55 -23.07 -6.73
CA PRO A 471 -2.17 -22.63 -6.52
C PRO A 471 -1.84 -22.31 -5.05
N PRO A 472 -0.63 -22.65 -4.55
CA PRO A 472 -0.25 -22.43 -3.15
C PRO A 472 -0.35 -20.97 -2.69
N VAL A 473 -0.07 -20.02 -3.59
CA VAL A 473 -0.18 -18.58 -3.29
C VAL A 473 -1.63 -18.19 -2.98
N LEU A 474 -2.60 -18.73 -3.72
CA LEU A 474 -4.02 -18.48 -3.44
C LEU A 474 -4.45 -19.14 -2.12
N LYS A 475 -4.00 -20.37 -1.85
CA LYS A 475 -4.23 -21.03 -0.55
C LYS A 475 -3.67 -20.24 0.63
N ALA A 476 -2.48 -19.65 0.48
CA ALA A 476 -1.88 -18.81 1.50
C ALA A 476 -2.74 -17.58 1.80
N GLU A 477 -3.29 -16.90 0.79
CA GLU A 477 -4.16 -15.74 0.99
C GLU A 477 -5.53 -16.13 1.57
N LEU A 478 -6.07 -17.29 1.20
CA LEU A 478 -7.27 -17.87 1.83
C LEU A 478 -7.04 -18.13 3.33
N LEU A 479 -5.91 -18.73 3.71
CA LEU A 479 -5.55 -18.95 5.11
C LEU A 479 -5.35 -17.64 5.89
N LYS A 480 -4.72 -16.61 5.29
CA LYS A 480 -4.62 -15.28 5.90
C LYS A 480 -5.99 -14.64 6.12
N THR A 481 -6.90 -14.82 5.16
CA THR A 481 -8.28 -14.34 5.27
C THR A 481 -9.01 -15.04 6.42
N LEU A 482 -8.88 -16.37 6.54
CA LEU A 482 -9.37 -17.13 7.69
C LEU A 482 -8.74 -16.66 9.01
N ALA A 483 -7.45 -16.36 9.02
CA ALA A 483 -6.77 -15.84 10.20
C ALA A 483 -7.36 -14.48 10.63
N ALA A 484 -7.68 -13.61 9.68
CA ALA A 484 -8.32 -12.33 9.96
C ALA A 484 -9.76 -12.48 10.47
N PHE A 485 -10.53 -13.46 9.96
CA PHE A 485 -11.82 -13.86 10.52
C PHE A 485 -11.70 -14.46 11.94
N GLY A 486 -10.65 -15.22 12.19
CA GLY A 486 -10.39 -15.89 13.47
C GLY A 486 -10.00 -14.95 14.61
N LYS A 487 -9.89 -13.64 14.40
CA LYS A 487 -9.65 -12.67 15.48
C LYS A 487 -10.88 -12.45 16.38
N SER A 488 -12.08 -12.82 15.95
CA SER A 488 -13.28 -12.79 16.81
C SER A 488 -13.44 -14.15 17.49
N PRO A 489 -13.58 -14.21 18.83
CA PRO A 489 -13.63 -15.47 19.58
C PRO A 489 -14.73 -16.45 19.13
N GLU A 490 -15.89 -15.94 18.73
CA GLU A 490 -17.04 -16.74 18.28
C GLU A 490 -16.74 -17.44 16.95
N ILE A 491 -16.15 -16.68 16.02
CA ILE A 491 -15.70 -17.22 14.73
C ILE A 491 -14.54 -18.19 14.95
N ALA A 492 -13.58 -17.87 15.82
CA ALA A 492 -12.45 -18.73 16.14
C ALA A 492 -12.88 -20.10 16.67
N ALA A 493 -13.86 -20.15 17.57
CA ALA A 493 -14.39 -21.40 18.12
C ALA A 493 -15.01 -22.30 17.03
N SER A 494 -15.82 -21.73 16.13
CA SER A 494 -16.40 -22.47 15.00
C SER A 494 -15.34 -22.88 13.95
N LEU A 495 -14.32 -22.03 13.75
CA LEU A 495 -13.24 -22.29 12.81
C LEU A 495 -12.37 -23.47 13.26
N TRP A 496 -12.10 -23.60 14.56
CA TRP A 496 -11.41 -24.77 15.12
C TRP A 496 -12.14 -26.09 14.80
N GLN A 497 -13.46 -26.13 15.04
CA GLN A 497 -14.26 -27.32 14.72
C GLN A 497 -14.24 -27.63 13.21
N SER A 498 -14.31 -26.58 12.40
CA SER A 498 -14.27 -26.71 10.94
C SER A 498 -12.90 -27.20 10.44
N LEU A 499 -11.79 -26.76 11.06
CA LEU A 499 -10.45 -27.26 10.77
C LEU A 499 -10.28 -28.74 11.11
N GLU A 500 -10.80 -29.19 12.26
CA GLU A 500 -10.81 -30.62 12.60
C GLU A 500 -11.68 -31.42 11.63
N TYR A 501 -12.83 -30.91 11.21
CA TYR A 501 -13.66 -31.64 10.25
C TYR A 501 -13.01 -31.73 8.87
N THR A 502 -12.38 -30.65 8.41
CA THR A 502 -11.78 -30.60 7.07
C THR A 502 -10.42 -31.27 6.95
N GLN A 503 -9.78 -31.60 8.08
CA GLN A 503 -8.49 -32.31 8.14
C GLN A 503 -7.42 -31.67 7.23
N ILE A 504 -7.42 -30.33 7.11
CA ILE A 504 -6.41 -29.58 6.32
C ILE A 504 -4.99 -29.89 6.83
N LEU A 505 -4.85 -29.87 8.16
CA LEU A 505 -3.81 -30.66 8.83
C LEU A 505 -4.43 -32.00 9.19
N GLN A 506 -3.77 -33.09 8.81
CA GLN A 506 -4.20 -34.42 9.17
C GLN A 506 -3.99 -34.66 10.68
N THR A 507 -5.06 -34.54 11.46
CA THR A 507 -5.04 -34.79 12.92
C THR A 507 -5.41 -36.23 13.26
N VAL A 508 -6.12 -36.91 12.35
CA VAL A 508 -6.48 -38.32 12.47
C VAL A 508 -5.63 -39.15 11.50
N ARG A 509 -4.78 -40.02 12.05
CA ARG A 509 -3.95 -40.94 11.24
C ARG A 509 -4.74 -42.21 10.91
N VAL A 510 -4.86 -42.51 9.62
CA VAL A 510 -5.44 -43.79 9.16
C VAL A 510 -4.30 -44.83 9.08
N PRO A 511 -4.40 -46.00 9.74
CA PRO A 511 -3.30 -46.98 9.82
C PRO A 511 -2.77 -47.50 8.48
N SER A 512 -3.56 -47.41 7.40
CA SER A 512 -3.21 -47.83 6.04
C SER A 512 -2.48 -46.76 5.22
N GLN A 513 -2.37 -45.53 5.73
CA GLN A 513 -1.90 -44.38 4.97
C GLN A 513 -0.41 -44.14 5.22
N ARG A 514 0.44 -44.45 4.22
CA ARG A 514 1.91 -44.34 4.32
C ARG A 514 2.44 -42.94 3.98
N GLN A 515 1.67 -42.14 3.25
CA GLN A 515 2.03 -40.78 2.87
C GLN A 515 1.21 -39.79 3.70
N ALA A 516 1.87 -38.72 4.16
CA ALA A 516 1.17 -37.57 4.71
C ALA A 516 0.20 -37.02 3.65
N ILE A 517 -0.89 -36.37 4.07
CA ILE A 517 -1.80 -35.61 3.20
C ILE A 517 -1.98 -34.21 3.76
N GLY A 518 -2.42 -33.28 2.91
CA GLY A 518 -2.75 -31.92 3.30
C GLY A 518 -1.52 -31.04 3.36
N ILE A 519 -1.52 -30.09 4.30
CA ILE A 519 -0.52 -29.03 4.32
C ILE A 519 0.92 -29.53 4.51
N GLU A 520 1.11 -30.70 5.13
CA GLU A 520 2.44 -31.30 5.29
C GLU A 520 3.06 -31.76 3.96
N VAL A 521 2.23 -32.26 3.02
CA VAL A 521 2.68 -32.61 1.67
C VAL A 521 3.01 -31.35 0.89
N GLU A 522 2.13 -30.35 0.94
CA GLU A 522 2.33 -29.09 0.22
C GLU A 522 3.62 -28.40 0.68
N LEU A 523 3.91 -28.44 1.98
CA LEU A 523 5.15 -27.95 2.55
C LEU A 523 6.38 -28.70 2.02
N ASN A 524 6.36 -30.03 2.06
CA ASN A 524 7.53 -30.85 1.73
C ASN A 524 7.75 -31.02 0.21
N GLU A 525 6.70 -31.04 -0.59
CA GLU A 525 6.77 -31.32 -2.03
C GLU A 525 6.62 -30.09 -2.91
N ILE A 526 5.87 -29.06 -2.49
CA ILE A 526 5.60 -27.87 -3.30
C ILE A 526 6.46 -26.70 -2.83
N GLU A 527 6.29 -26.25 -1.59
CA GLU A 527 7.01 -25.08 -1.05
C GLU A 527 8.51 -25.32 -0.97
N SER A 528 8.94 -26.50 -0.51
CA SER A 528 10.37 -26.84 -0.41
C SER A 528 11.07 -26.90 -1.77
N ARG A 529 10.35 -27.20 -2.87
CA ARG A 529 10.92 -27.15 -4.24
C ARG A 529 11.05 -25.71 -4.76
N CYS A 530 10.13 -24.85 -4.38
CA CYS A 530 10.15 -23.43 -4.75
C CYS A 530 11.09 -22.59 -3.88
N GLU A 531 11.53 -23.14 -2.73
CA GLU A 531 12.32 -22.45 -1.71
C GLU A 531 11.64 -21.19 -1.14
N GLU A 532 10.29 -21.17 -1.20
CA GLU A 532 9.42 -20.12 -0.70
C GLU A 532 8.28 -20.76 0.08
N TYR A 533 7.94 -20.22 1.26
CA TYR A 533 7.01 -20.87 2.21
C TYR A 533 5.76 -20.03 2.57
N PRO A 534 5.01 -19.46 1.60
CA PRO A 534 3.86 -18.60 1.88
C PRO A 534 2.68 -19.33 2.56
N LEU A 535 2.38 -20.57 2.20
CA LEU A 535 1.30 -21.39 2.73
C LEU A 535 1.59 -21.78 4.18
N THR A 536 2.78 -22.32 4.45
CA THR A 536 3.18 -22.68 5.82
C THR A 536 3.14 -21.47 6.75
N ARG A 537 3.58 -20.30 6.28
CA ARG A 537 3.52 -19.04 7.05
C ARG A 537 2.08 -18.61 7.34
N ALA A 538 1.21 -18.66 6.33
CA ALA A 538 -0.20 -18.31 6.50
C ALA A 538 -0.92 -19.27 7.46
N PHE A 539 -0.58 -20.55 7.44
CA PHE A 539 -1.09 -21.52 8.41
C PHE A 539 -0.59 -21.24 9.82
N CYS A 540 0.70 -20.96 10.01
CA CYS A 540 1.23 -20.58 11.33
C CYS A 540 0.53 -19.32 11.87
N GLN A 541 0.26 -18.34 11.00
CA GLN A 541 -0.50 -17.15 11.36
C GLN A 541 -1.93 -17.48 11.77
N LEU A 542 -2.64 -18.34 11.02
CA LEU A 542 -3.98 -18.82 11.38
C LEU A 542 -3.99 -19.48 12.77
N ILE A 543 -3.06 -20.40 13.02
CA ILE A 543 -2.98 -21.11 14.30
C ILE A 543 -2.67 -20.14 15.45
N SER A 544 -1.73 -19.19 15.27
CA SER A 544 -1.44 -18.18 16.31
C SER A 544 -2.69 -17.37 16.65
N THR A 545 -3.35 -16.80 15.64
CA THR A 545 -4.55 -15.98 15.85
C THR A 545 -5.66 -16.77 16.54
N LEU A 546 -5.88 -18.02 16.13
CA LEU A 546 -6.91 -18.86 16.71
C LEU A 546 -6.62 -19.19 18.16
N VAL A 547 -5.39 -19.58 18.49
CA VAL A 547 -4.99 -19.85 19.88
C VAL A 547 -5.16 -18.61 20.75
N GLU A 548 -4.72 -17.44 20.29
CA GLU A 548 -4.84 -16.16 21.00
C GLU A 548 -6.31 -15.75 21.21
N SER A 549 -7.18 -15.98 20.23
CA SER A 549 -8.57 -15.50 20.25
C SER A 549 -9.52 -16.42 21.01
N SER A 550 -9.48 -17.74 20.74
CA SER A 550 -10.32 -18.73 21.41
C SER A 550 -9.80 -20.15 21.18
N PHE A 551 -9.69 -20.96 22.24
CA PHE A 551 -9.27 -22.36 22.12
C PHE A 551 -10.28 -23.29 22.81
N PRO A 552 -10.95 -24.20 22.07
CA PRO A 552 -11.91 -25.14 22.65
C PRO A 552 -11.17 -26.29 23.36
N SER A 553 -11.51 -26.52 24.64
CA SER A 553 -10.87 -27.54 25.48
C SER A 553 -11.11 -28.99 25.00
N ASN A 554 -12.20 -29.23 24.26
CA ASN A 554 -12.56 -30.51 23.70
C ASN A 554 -12.25 -30.64 22.19
N LEU A 555 -11.29 -29.86 21.68
CA LEU A 555 -10.91 -29.89 20.27
C LEU A 555 -10.57 -31.31 19.80
N GLY A 556 -11.26 -31.81 18.78
CA GLY A 556 -11.05 -33.15 18.23
C GLY A 556 -11.73 -34.28 19.00
N ALA A 557 -12.44 -33.99 20.10
CA ALA A 557 -13.19 -35.00 20.86
C ALA A 557 -14.17 -35.75 19.96
N GLY A 558 -14.14 -37.08 20.05
CA GLY A 558 -14.94 -37.99 19.21
C GLY A 558 -14.21 -38.50 17.96
N LEU A 559 -13.20 -37.80 17.46
CA LEU A 559 -12.35 -38.25 16.34
C LEU A 559 -10.97 -38.71 16.80
N ARG A 560 -10.41 -38.04 17.81
CA ARG A 560 -9.08 -38.28 18.40
C ARG A 560 -9.08 -37.87 19.88
N PRO A 561 -8.01 -38.17 20.64
CA PRO A 561 -7.82 -37.57 21.97
C PRO A 561 -7.92 -36.05 21.88
N PRO A 562 -8.72 -35.41 22.76
CA PRO A 562 -8.92 -33.97 22.70
C PRO A 562 -7.63 -33.21 22.99
N GLY A 563 -7.46 -32.04 22.38
CA GLY A 563 -6.33 -31.14 22.66
C GLY A 563 -5.58 -30.66 21.43
N PHE A 564 -4.51 -29.90 21.65
CA PHE A 564 -3.74 -29.20 20.61
C PHE A 564 -2.57 -30.02 20.02
N ASP A 565 -2.28 -31.21 20.58
CA ASP A 565 -1.06 -31.97 20.30
C ASP A 565 -0.73 -32.18 18.81
N PRO A 566 -1.68 -32.50 17.90
CA PRO A 566 -1.35 -32.71 16.49
C PRO A 566 -0.80 -31.45 15.80
N TYR A 567 -1.34 -30.28 16.14
CA TYR A 567 -0.86 -29.00 15.62
C TYR A 567 0.50 -28.65 16.19
N LEU A 568 0.71 -28.86 17.50
CA LEU A 568 2.00 -28.66 18.13
C LEU A 568 3.08 -29.57 17.52
N GLN A 569 2.74 -30.83 17.27
CA GLN A 569 3.63 -31.79 16.64
C GLN A 569 4.03 -31.34 15.23
N PHE A 570 3.06 -30.93 14.41
CA PHE A 570 3.34 -30.40 13.07
C PHE A 570 4.25 -29.15 13.11
N LEU A 571 3.91 -28.18 13.97
CA LEU A 571 4.68 -26.95 14.12
C LEU A 571 6.12 -27.24 14.57
N ARG A 572 6.29 -28.08 15.60
CA ARG A 572 7.61 -28.45 16.13
C ARG A 572 8.42 -29.24 15.11
N ASP A 573 7.88 -30.37 14.63
CA ASP A 573 8.64 -31.39 13.92
C ASP A 573 8.78 -31.08 12.42
N SER A 574 7.72 -30.54 11.80
CA SER A 574 7.67 -30.32 10.35
C SER A 574 7.96 -28.87 9.97
N VAL A 575 7.78 -27.89 10.86
CA VAL A 575 8.08 -26.47 10.59
C VAL A 575 9.38 -26.02 11.26
N PHE A 576 9.44 -25.94 12.60
CA PHE A 576 10.54 -25.26 13.31
C PHE A 576 11.84 -26.07 13.38
N LEU A 577 11.79 -27.38 13.64
CA LEU A 577 13.01 -28.20 13.69
C LEU A 577 13.68 -28.33 12.31
N ARG A 578 12.87 -28.46 11.25
CA ARG A 578 13.35 -28.52 9.86
C ARG A 578 13.66 -27.15 9.24
N PHE A 579 13.38 -26.07 9.96
CA PHE A 579 13.61 -24.71 9.49
C PHE A 579 15.07 -24.45 9.11
N ARG A 580 16.02 -24.96 9.91
CA ARG A 580 17.46 -24.76 9.65
C ARG A 580 17.98 -25.57 8.46
N THR A 581 17.30 -26.66 8.12
CA THR A 581 17.72 -27.60 7.07
C THR A 581 17.12 -27.29 5.70
N ARG A 582 16.11 -26.40 5.64
CA ARG A 582 15.43 -26.01 4.40
C ARG A 582 16.20 -24.91 3.64
N ALA A 583 16.13 -24.96 2.30
CA ALA A 583 16.61 -23.90 1.43
C ALA A 583 15.58 -22.77 1.34
N TYR A 584 16.06 -21.53 1.21
CA TYR A 584 15.24 -20.32 1.13
C TYR A 584 15.77 -19.43 0.02
N ARG A 585 14.92 -19.09 -0.95
CA ARG A 585 15.27 -18.17 -2.04
C ARG A 585 15.60 -16.78 -1.50
N ARG A 586 14.92 -16.35 -0.45
CA ARG A 586 15.10 -15.04 0.20
C ARG A 586 15.56 -15.21 1.64
N ALA A 587 16.76 -14.71 1.95
CA ALA A 587 17.30 -14.78 3.31
C ALA A 587 16.41 -14.07 4.35
N ALA A 588 15.68 -13.02 3.95
CA ALA A 588 14.73 -12.30 4.81
C ALA A 588 13.57 -13.20 5.32
N GLU A 589 13.20 -14.25 4.57
CA GLU A 589 12.20 -15.22 5.05
C GLU A 589 12.68 -15.96 6.29
N LYS A 590 14.00 -16.12 6.48
CA LYS A 590 14.56 -16.71 7.70
C LYS A 590 14.26 -15.87 8.95
N VAL A 591 14.15 -14.55 8.80
CA VAL A 591 13.95 -13.59 9.90
C VAL A 591 12.46 -13.43 10.22
N MET A 592 11.58 -13.56 9.23
CA MET A 592 10.15 -13.33 9.41
C MET A 592 9.45 -14.37 10.29
N PHE A 593 9.96 -15.60 10.37
CA PHE A 593 9.52 -16.62 11.34
C PHE A 593 9.93 -16.32 12.79
N ARG A 594 10.86 -15.38 13.01
CA ARG A 594 11.37 -15.01 14.35
C ARG A 594 10.77 -13.74 14.92
N VAL A 595 10.40 -12.76 14.08
CA VAL A 595 10.27 -11.36 14.55
C VAL A 595 8.84 -10.83 14.57
N ASN A 596 7.93 -11.22 13.67
CA ASN A 596 6.70 -10.42 13.50
C ASN A 596 5.37 -11.01 13.97
N HIS A 597 5.12 -12.32 14.05
CA HIS A 597 3.80 -12.82 14.52
C HIS A 597 3.79 -14.24 15.10
N PHE A 598 4.95 -14.88 15.31
CA PHE A 598 4.99 -16.22 15.88
C PHE A 598 6.24 -16.35 16.73
N SER A 599 6.14 -16.06 18.03
CA SER A 599 7.14 -16.55 18.97
C SER A 599 6.62 -17.91 19.47
N PRO A 600 7.32 -19.02 19.18
CA PRO A 600 6.98 -20.32 19.78
C PRO A 600 6.88 -20.21 21.30
N MET A 601 7.63 -19.29 21.93
CA MET A 601 7.60 -19.04 23.37
C MET A 601 6.30 -18.40 23.85
N SER A 602 5.67 -17.50 23.07
CA SER A 602 4.39 -16.90 23.47
C SER A 602 3.23 -17.88 23.28
N LEU A 603 3.27 -18.71 22.23
CA LEU A 603 2.31 -19.80 22.04
C LEU A 603 2.45 -20.87 23.14
N LEU A 604 3.68 -21.26 23.48
CA LEU A 604 3.96 -22.23 24.56
C LEU A 604 3.60 -21.66 25.94
N SER A 605 3.87 -20.37 26.21
CA SER A 605 3.49 -19.74 27.49
C SER A 605 1.98 -19.63 27.64
N PHE A 606 1.26 -19.34 26.55
CA PHE A 606 -0.20 -19.29 26.55
C PHE A 606 -0.82 -20.68 26.75
N LEU A 607 -0.32 -21.69 26.03
CA LEU A 607 -0.79 -23.07 26.18
C LEU A 607 -0.50 -23.64 27.58
N SER A 608 0.69 -23.35 28.14
CA SER A 608 1.05 -23.71 29.52
C SER A 608 0.24 -22.99 30.59
N SER A 609 -0.46 -21.89 30.26
CA SER A 609 -1.32 -21.16 31.19
C SER A 609 -2.78 -21.65 31.19
N LYS A 610 -3.14 -22.54 30.25
CA LYS A 610 -4.49 -23.09 30.04
C LYS A 610 -4.61 -24.60 30.33
N GLU A 611 -3.49 -25.27 30.63
CA GLU A 611 -3.45 -26.53 31.37
C GLU A 611 -3.57 -26.25 32.87
#